data_AF-A0A227J5R4-F1
#
_entry.id   AF-A0A227J5R4-F1
#
_cell.length_a   1.000
_cell.length_b   1.000
_cell.length_c   1.000
_cell.angle_alpha   90.00
_cell.angle_beta   90.00
_cell.angle_gamma   90.00
#
_symmetry.space_group_name_H-M   'P 1'
#
loop_
_entity.id
_entity.type
_entity.pdbx_description
1 polymer ?
#
loop_
_entity_poly.entity_id
_entity_poly.type
_entity_poly.pdbx_seq_one_letter_code
_entity_poly.pdbx_strand_id
1 'polypeptide(L)'
;TLTRNGIVENISLYALMQEGDLTENRLLQPGDIIHVPRNDSQKVFVMGEVNDPKLLKIDRAGMSLTEALSNVGGINQISADATGVFVIRRSQDAGSLGDIYQLDVSDAA
;
A
#
# COMPACT_ATOMS: atom_id res chain seq x y z
N THR A 1 6.16 12.94 -10.20
CA THR A 1 5.58 14.12 -10.86
C THR A 1 6.54 14.65 -11.89
N LEU A 2 6.00 15.25 -12.94
CA LEU A 2 6.73 16.03 -13.93
C LEU A 2 6.37 17.50 -13.73
N THR A 3 7.35 18.39 -13.62
CA THR A 3 7.12 19.83 -13.59
C THR A 3 7.64 20.45 -14.89
N ARG A 4 6.76 21.15 -15.62
CA ARG A 4 7.09 21.84 -16.87
C ARG A 4 6.54 23.27 -16.82
N ASN A 5 7.41 24.26 -17.01
CA ASN A 5 7.03 25.68 -16.98
C ASN A 5 6.24 26.08 -15.71
N GLY A 6 6.56 25.47 -14.57
CA GLY A 6 5.87 25.68 -13.30
C GLY A 6 4.56 24.91 -13.11
N ILE A 7 4.08 24.17 -14.13
CA ILE A 7 2.91 23.30 -14.04
C ILE A 7 3.36 21.91 -13.57
N VAL A 8 2.70 21.40 -12.54
CA VAL A 8 2.98 20.06 -11.99
C VAL A 8 1.95 19.07 -12.56
N GLU A 9 2.45 18.05 -13.24
CA GLU A 9 1.70 16.91 -13.73
C GLU A 9 1.98 15.68 -12.86
N ASN A 10 0.91 15.04 -12.40
CA ASN A 10 0.99 13.71 -11.80
C ASN A 10 1.08 12.68 -12.93
N ILE A 11 2.04 11.76 -12.80
CA ILE A 11 2.24 10.65 -13.74
C ILE A 11 2.22 9.37 -12.92
N SER A 12 1.35 8.44 -13.29
CA SER A 12 1.27 7.11 -12.69
C SER A 12 2.24 6.17 -13.37
N LEU A 13 3.41 5.96 -12.76
CA LEU A 13 4.35 4.94 -13.23
C LEU A 13 3.79 3.52 -13.08
N TYR A 14 2.86 3.31 -12.14
CA TYR A 14 2.17 2.04 -12.00
C TYR A 14 1.31 1.74 -13.24
N ALA A 15 0.44 2.68 -13.63
CA ALA A 15 -0.42 2.50 -14.81
C ALA A 15 0.43 2.35 -16.08
N LEU A 16 1.50 3.15 -16.22
CA LEU A 16 2.42 3.04 -17.37
C LEU A 16 3.11 1.67 -17.46
N MET A 17 3.65 1.17 -16.35
CA MET A 17 4.55 0.00 -16.36
C MET A 17 3.81 -1.33 -16.14
N GLN A 18 2.80 -1.34 -15.28
CA GLN A 18 2.08 -2.56 -14.89
C GLN A 18 0.79 -2.74 -15.69
N GLU A 19 0.08 -1.65 -15.98
CA GLU A 19 -1.16 -1.71 -16.75
C GLU A 19 -0.93 -1.43 -18.25
N GLY A 20 0.26 -0.95 -18.62
CA GLY A 20 0.62 -0.63 -20.01
C GLY A 20 -0.06 0.64 -20.53
N ASP A 21 -0.55 1.51 -19.65
CA ASP A 21 -1.21 2.75 -20.04
C ASP A 21 -0.19 3.78 -20.56
N LEU A 22 -0.04 3.82 -21.88
CA LEU A 22 0.86 4.75 -22.55
C LEU A 22 0.37 6.21 -22.48
N THR A 23 -0.87 6.47 -22.04
CA THR A 23 -1.36 7.84 -21.82
C THR A 23 -0.65 8.53 -20.64
N GLU A 24 0.08 7.78 -19.82
CA GLU A 24 0.97 8.30 -18.78
C GLU A 24 2.37 8.66 -19.32
N ASN A 25 2.72 8.23 -20.53
CA ASN A 25 4.03 8.52 -21.11
C ASN A 25 4.11 9.99 -21.59
N ARG A 26 5.17 10.70 -21.22
CA ARG A 26 5.40 12.10 -21.58
C ARG A 26 6.74 12.25 -22.26
N LEU A 27 6.74 12.83 -23.46
CA LEU A 27 7.98 13.27 -24.09
C LEU A 27 8.56 14.43 -23.28
N LEU A 28 9.82 14.28 -22.83
CA LEU A 28 10.51 15.29 -22.05
C LEU A 28 10.98 16.46 -22.92
N GLN A 29 10.98 17.64 -22.33
CA GLN A 29 11.42 18.89 -22.95
C GLN A 29 12.54 19.53 -22.10
N PRO A 30 13.42 20.35 -22.70
CA PRO A 30 14.43 21.09 -21.95
C PRO A 30 13.79 21.94 -20.84
N GLY A 31 14.32 21.83 -19.62
CA GLY A 31 13.80 22.54 -18.45
C GLY A 31 12.77 21.77 -17.62
N ASP A 32 12.37 20.56 -18.06
CA ASP A 32 11.52 19.69 -17.26
C ASP A 32 12.23 19.20 -15.98
N ILE A 33 11.47 19.14 -14.88
CA ILE A 33 11.94 18.56 -13.60
C ILE A 33 11.13 17.30 -13.31
N ILE A 34 11.82 16.17 -13.19
CA ILE A 34 11.22 14.90 -12.77
C ILE A 34 11.49 14.67 -11.30
N HIS A 35 10.41 14.54 -10.52
CA HIS A 35 10.48 14.17 -9.12
C HIS A 35 9.87 12.79 -8.91
N VAL A 36 10.69 11.83 -8.48
CA VAL A 36 10.25 10.50 -8.07
C VAL A 36 10.30 10.44 -6.54
N PRO A 37 9.14 10.43 -5.86
CA PRO A 37 9.13 10.38 -4.41
C PRO A 37 9.69 9.04 -3.91
N ARG A 38 10.36 9.06 -2.76
CA ARG A 38 10.84 7.83 -2.12
C ARG A 38 9.67 7.10 -1.47
N ASN A 39 9.68 5.77 -1.55
CA ASN A 39 8.68 4.91 -0.91
C ASN A 39 9.05 4.53 0.55
N ASP A 40 9.97 5.25 1.19
CA ASP A 40 10.52 4.86 2.50
C ASP A 40 9.43 4.80 3.60
N SER A 41 8.32 5.51 3.40
CA SER A 41 7.16 5.56 4.29
C SER A 41 6.13 4.46 4.03
N GLN A 42 6.26 3.66 2.96
CA GLN A 42 5.31 2.61 2.63
C GLN A 42 5.64 1.32 3.40
N LYS A 43 5.25 1.30 4.67
CA LYS A 43 5.44 0.16 5.59
C LYS A 43 4.12 -0.21 6.24
N VAL A 44 3.96 -1.48 6.56
CA VAL A 44 2.84 -2.00 7.35
C VAL A 44 3.41 -2.62 8.61
N PHE A 45 2.74 -2.38 9.73
CA PHE A 45 3.03 -3.07 10.98
C PHE A 45 2.01 -4.18 11.14
N VAL A 46 2.49 -5.41 11.26
CA VAL A 46 1.64 -6.56 11.54
C VAL A 46 1.86 -6.97 12.99
N MET A 47 0.79 -6.95 13.77
CA MET A 47 0.81 -7.16 15.22
C MET A 47 -0.35 -8.10 15.63
N GLY A 48 -0.31 -8.58 16.87
CA GLY A 48 -1.34 -9.46 17.45
C GLY A 48 -0.97 -10.95 17.35
N GLU A 49 -2.00 -11.80 17.30
CA GLU A 49 -1.89 -13.27 17.28
C GLU A 49 -1.50 -13.80 15.88
N VAL A 50 -0.30 -13.43 15.42
CA VAL A 50 0.35 -13.96 14.21
C VAL A 50 1.62 -14.69 14.58
N ASN A 51 2.11 -15.56 13.70
CA ASN A 51 3.28 -16.39 14.01
C ASN A 51 4.59 -15.59 14.15
N ASP A 52 4.77 -14.50 13.39
CA ASP A 52 5.96 -13.63 13.44
C ASP A 52 5.61 -12.14 13.29
N PRO A 53 5.20 -11.45 14.37
CA PRO A 53 4.84 -10.03 14.34
C PRO A 53 6.04 -9.15 13.95
N LYS A 54 5.94 -8.42 12.84
CA LYS A 54 7.03 -7.57 12.34
C LYS A 54 6.57 -6.42 11.46
N LEU A 55 7.53 -5.53 11.18
CA LEU A 55 7.39 -4.50 10.16
C LEU A 55 7.65 -5.09 8.78
N LEU A 56 6.70 -4.88 7.86
CA LEU A 56 6.83 -5.24 6.46
C LEU A 56 6.97 -3.98 5.60
N LYS A 57 7.78 -4.07 4.53
CA LYS A 57 7.89 -3.02 3.51
C LYS A 57 6.94 -3.33 2.37
N ILE A 58 6.15 -2.34 1.95
CA ILE A 58 5.31 -2.45 0.76
C ILE A 58 6.22 -2.27 -0.46
N ASP A 59 6.09 -3.16 -1.45
CA ASP A 59 6.83 -3.05 -2.69
C ASP A 59 6.13 -2.10 -3.69
N ARG A 60 6.61 -2.07 -4.94
CA ARG A 60 6.05 -1.19 -5.98
C ARG A 60 4.73 -1.68 -6.57
N ALA A 61 4.42 -2.97 -6.45
CA ALA A 61 3.16 -3.57 -6.87
C ALA A 61 2.07 -3.41 -5.79
N GLY A 62 2.47 -3.11 -4.56
CA GLY A 62 1.58 -2.94 -3.42
C GLY A 62 1.74 -4.09 -2.43
N MET A 63 0.77 -4.23 -1.53
CA MET A 63 0.70 -5.37 -0.62
C MET A 63 -0.74 -5.58 -0.24
N SER A 64 -1.25 -6.77 -0.52
CA SER A 64 -2.56 -7.23 -0.07
C SER A 64 -2.51 -7.68 1.40
N LEU A 65 -3.67 -7.75 2.03
CA LEU A 65 -3.80 -8.26 3.39
C LEU A 65 -3.34 -9.72 3.49
N THR A 66 -3.67 -10.54 2.48
CA THR A 66 -3.29 -11.96 2.42
C THR A 66 -1.78 -12.12 2.29
N GLU A 67 -1.11 -11.30 1.48
CA GLU A 67 0.36 -11.28 1.39
C GLU A 67 1.00 -10.85 2.72
N ALA A 68 0.45 -9.82 3.37
CA ALA A 68 0.95 -9.36 4.66
C ALA A 68 0.86 -10.47 5.73
N LEU A 69 -0.28 -11.16 5.81
CA LEU A 69 -0.47 -12.30 6.72
C LEU A 69 0.47 -13.46 6.37
N SER A 70 0.62 -13.78 5.08
CA SER A 70 1.51 -14.85 4.62
C SER A 70 2.97 -14.56 4.98
N ASN A 71 3.41 -13.31 4.89
CA ASN A 71 4.79 -12.89 5.24
C ASN A 71 5.12 -13.01 6.74
N VAL A 72 4.11 -13.01 7.61
CA VAL A 72 4.25 -13.24 9.05
C VAL A 72 3.94 -14.68 9.46
N GLY A 73 3.82 -15.59 8.49
CA GLY A 73 3.52 -17.00 8.72
C GLY A 73 2.05 -17.30 9.00
N GLY A 74 1.15 -16.36 8.74
CA GLY A 74 -0.29 -16.49 8.99
C GLY A 74 -0.70 -16.15 10.43
N ILE A 75 -2.01 -16.23 10.67
CA ILE A 75 -2.58 -16.12 12.02
C ILE A 75 -2.22 -17.36 12.85
N ASN A 76 -2.05 -17.17 14.16
CA ASN A 76 -1.80 -18.28 15.06
C ASN A 76 -3.08 -19.09 15.27
N GLN A 77 -3.18 -20.27 14.65
CA GLN A 77 -4.40 -21.10 14.69
C GLN A 77 -4.78 -21.63 16.08
N ILE A 78 -3.87 -21.54 17.07
CA ILE A 78 -4.09 -22.05 18.43
C ILE A 78 -4.70 -20.98 19.33
N SER A 79 -4.29 -19.72 19.19
CA SER A 79 -4.67 -18.62 20.09
C SER A 79 -5.43 -17.48 19.41
N ALA A 80 -5.41 -17.38 18.09
CA ALA A 80 -6.06 -16.29 17.38
C ALA A 80 -7.57 -16.48 17.30
N ASP A 81 -8.32 -15.42 17.58
CA ASP A 81 -9.71 -15.30 17.14
C ASP A 81 -9.73 -14.90 15.66
N ALA A 82 -10.07 -15.85 14.80
CA ALA A 82 -10.11 -15.67 13.35
C ALA A 82 -11.20 -14.67 12.89
N THR A 83 -12.11 -14.23 13.76
CA THR A 83 -13.11 -13.21 13.42
C THR A 83 -12.56 -11.77 13.48
N GLY A 84 -11.36 -11.58 14.03
CA GLY A 84 -10.80 -10.29 14.43
C GLY A 84 -9.59 -9.81 13.63
N VAL A 85 -9.57 -9.93 12.30
CA VAL A 85 -8.49 -9.33 11.49
C VAL A 85 -8.84 -7.88 11.18
N PHE A 86 -8.05 -6.95 11.70
CA PHE A 86 -8.28 -5.51 11.51
C PHE A 86 -7.19 -4.86 10.65
N VAL A 87 -7.60 -4.02 9.70
CA VAL A 87 -6.72 -3.11 8.97
C VAL A 87 -7.06 -1.69 9.40
N ILE A 88 -6.08 -1.00 9.98
CA ILE A 88 -6.22 0.39 10.42
C ILE A 88 -5.40 1.28 9.48
N ARG A 89 -6.05 2.25 8.84
CA ARG A 89 -5.42 3.19 7.92
C ARG A 89 -5.71 4.62 8.36
N ARG A 90 -4.76 5.54 8.15
CA ARG A 90 -5.02 6.96 8.34
C ARG A 90 -6.14 7.40 7.40
N SER A 91 -7.19 7.99 7.95
CA SER A 91 -8.32 8.47 7.14
C SER A 91 -7.89 9.64 6.27
N GLN A 92 -8.51 9.76 5.09
CA GLN A 92 -8.36 10.95 4.24
C GLN A 92 -9.34 12.06 4.62
N ASP A 93 -10.34 11.76 5.46
CA ASP A 93 -11.33 12.71 5.91
C ASP A 93 -10.80 13.55 7.08
N ALA A 94 -10.96 14.87 6.97
CA ALA A 94 -10.42 15.84 7.93
C ALA A 94 -11.02 15.73 9.36
N GLY A 95 -12.05 14.91 9.56
CA GLY A 95 -12.70 14.67 10.86
C GLY A 95 -12.44 13.29 11.47
N SER A 96 -11.74 12.38 10.77
CA SER A 96 -11.47 11.03 11.25
C SER A 96 -9.96 10.82 11.46
N LEU A 97 -9.60 10.22 12.60
CA LEU A 97 -8.21 9.88 12.90
C LEU A 97 -7.76 8.60 12.17
N GLY A 98 -8.71 7.77 11.70
CA GLY A 98 -8.40 6.52 11.03
C GLY A 98 -9.64 5.76 10.58
N ASP A 99 -9.50 5.03 9.49
CA ASP A 99 -10.48 4.06 8.99
C ASP A 99 -10.09 2.67 9.49
N ILE A 100 -11.08 1.93 9.98
CA ILE A 100 -10.90 0.56 10.48
C ILE A 100 -11.71 -0.37 9.58
N TYR A 101 -11.03 -1.34 8.99
CA TYR A 101 -11.64 -2.42 8.21
C TYR A 101 -11.51 -3.71 9.01
N GLN A 102 -12.61 -4.44 9.17
CA GLN A 102 -12.60 -5.75 9.78
C GLN A 102 -12.84 -6.80 8.70
N LEU A 103 -12.00 -7.83 8.68
CA LEU A 103 -12.20 -9.03 7.90
C LEU A 103 -12.42 -10.20 8.86
N ASP A 104 -13.55 -10.87 8.69
CA ASP A 104 -13.81 -12.15 9.33
C ASP A 104 -13.18 -13.24 8.47
N VAL A 105 -12.19 -13.96 9.01
CA VAL A 105 -11.51 -15.08 8.35
C VAL A 105 -11.81 -16.41 9.04
N SER A 106 -12.92 -16.50 9.79
CA SER A 106 -13.36 -17.75 10.40
C SER A 106 -13.76 -18.82 9.37
N ASP A 107 -14.15 -18.41 8.16
CA ASP A 107 -14.42 -19.31 7.04
C ASP A 107 -13.35 -19.13 5.95
N ALA A 108 -12.57 -20.19 5.72
CA ALA A 108 -11.45 -20.22 4.77
C ALA A 108 -11.83 -20.95 3.46
N ALA A 109 -13.08 -20.75 3.01
CA ALA A 109 -13.61 -21.36 1.78
C ALA A 109 -12.92 -20.88 0.51
#